data_AF-A0A963RS33-F1
#
_entry.id   AF-A0A963RS33-F1
#
_cell.length_a   1.000
_cell.length_b   1.000
_cell.length_c   1.000
_cell.angle_alpha   90.00
_cell.angle_beta   90.00
_cell.angle_gamma   90.00
#
_symmetry.space_group_name_H-M   'P 1'
#
loop_
_entity.id
_entity.type
_entity.pdbx_description
1 polymer ?
#
loop_
_entity_poly.entity_id
_entity_poly.type
_entity_poly.pdbx_seq_one_letter_code
_entity_poly.pdbx_strand_id
1 'polypeptide(L)'
;MQTAIFSSEARHSAFGLFGDPEVGQGLLSSDFLLRLLDEIDYGLVLVAADGRICHANHLARHELASARLIATYDECIIGCSAELTAQLQAAIEGAHQGRRKLLYLAHGGHNLPVALIPLAHPLEGDA
;
A
#
# COMPACT_ATOMS: atom_id res chain seq x y z
N MET A 1 -9.13 9.50 2.86
CA MET A 1 -9.09 8.16 3.48
C MET A 1 -8.19 7.29 2.64
N GLN A 2 -7.06 6.85 3.19
CA GLN A 2 -6.01 6.18 2.43
C GLN A 2 -5.27 5.24 3.40
N THR A 3 -5.06 3.96 3.06
CA THR A 3 -4.62 2.85 3.94
C THR A 3 -3.58 1.98 3.23
N ALA A 4 -2.30 1.99 3.61
CA ALA A 4 -1.22 1.34 2.85
C ALA A 4 -1.08 -0.19 3.14
N ILE A 5 -0.88 -1.02 2.11
CA ILE A 5 -0.62 -2.47 2.12
C ILE A 5 0.82 -2.70 1.69
N PHE A 6 1.63 -3.42 2.48
CA PHE A 6 3.05 -3.67 2.25
C PHE A 6 3.33 -5.14 1.89
N SER A 7 4.20 -5.42 0.92
CA SER A 7 4.78 -6.76 0.65
C SER A 7 6.30 -6.68 0.53
N SER A 8 7.00 -7.64 1.16
CA SER A 8 8.45 -7.65 1.36
C SER A 8 9.12 -8.78 0.56
N GLU A 9 9.95 -8.43 -0.42
CA GLU A 9 11.15 -9.21 -0.80
C GLU A 9 12.08 -8.35 -1.69
N ALA A 10 13.29 -8.10 -1.20
CA ALA A 10 14.25 -7.14 -1.75
C ALA A 10 15.24 -7.77 -2.73
N ARG A 11 15.53 -7.10 -3.86
CA ARG A 11 16.82 -7.21 -4.59
C ARG A 11 17.16 -5.94 -5.43
N HIS A 12 18.11 -5.16 -4.91
CA HIS A 12 19.05 -4.23 -5.57
C HIS A 12 18.91 -3.94 -7.09
N SER A 13 18.94 -2.64 -7.44
CA SER A 13 20.17 -1.97 -7.93
C SER A 13 19.99 -0.47 -8.13
N ALA A 14 20.96 0.28 -7.61
CA ALA A 14 21.11 1.73 -7.73
C ALA A 14 21.44 2.18 -9.16
N PHE A 15 20.91 3.35 -9.59
CA PHE A 15 21.56 4.12 -10.66
C PHE A 15 21.17 5.62 -10.71
N GLY A 16 22.19 6.48 -10.60
CA GLY A 16 22.36 7.62 -11.53
C GLY A 16 21.85 9.01 -11.13
N LEU A 17 22.78 9.83 -10.62
CA LEU A 17 22.71 11.29 -10.42
C LEU A 17 22.65 12.08 -11.73
N PHE A 18 22.00 13.27 -11.77
CA PHE A 18 22.51 14.50 -12.43
C PHE A 18 21.65 15.76 -12.14
N GLY A 19 22.29 16.86 -11.69
CA GLY A 19 21.92 18.24 -12.04
C GLY A 19 21.49 19.23 -10.93
N ASP A 20 22.48 19.80 -10.21
CA ASP A 20 22.73 21.22 -9.76
C ASP A 20 21.63 22.22 -9.30
N PRO A 21 21.99 23.27 -8.50
CA PRO A 21 21.31 23.60 -7.25
C PRO A 21 20.54 24.93 -7.27
N GLU A 22 19.27 24.90 -6.90
CA GLU A 22 18.50 26.11 -6.55
C GLU A 22 17.83 25.88 -5.19
N VAL A 23 18.30 26.60 -4.17
CA VAL A 23 17.83 26.52 -2.79
C VAL A 23 16.45 27.18 -2.69
N GLY A 24 15.42 26.43 -3.07
CA GLY A 24 14.02 26.72 -2.78
C GLY A 24 13.51 25.75 -1.73
N GLN A 25 13.41 26.20 -0.48
CA GLN A 25 12.53 25.68 0.59
C GLN A 25 11.86 24.33 0.23
N GLY A 26 12.54 23.22 0.55
CA GLY A 26 12.18 21.87 0.11
C GLY A 26 10.88 21.36 0.70
N LEU A 27 9.74 21.89 0.26
CA LEU A 27 8.52 21.10 0.17
C LEU A 27 8.81 20.05 -0.89
N LEU A 28 9.09 18.80 -0.48
CA LEU A 28 9.11 17.69 -1.42
C LEU A 28 7.78 17.75 -2.16
N SER A 29 7.82 18.12 -3.44
CA SER A 29 6.60 18.22 -4.24
C SER A 29 5.92 16.86 -4.15
N SER A 30 4.59 16.82 -3.99
CA SER A 30 3.87 15.54 -3.81
C SER A 30 4.21 14.53 -4.90
N ASP A 31 4.51 15.00 -6.12
CA ASP A 31 5.00 14.20 -7.24
C ASP A 31 6.35 13.52 -6.97
N PHE A 32 7.29 14.24 -6.33
CA PHE A 32 8.59 13.69 -5.94
C PHE A 32 8.45 12.66 -4.82
N LEU A 33 7.54 12.88 -3.87
CA LEU A 33 7.22 11.90 -2.83
C LEU A 33 6.63 10.62 -3.45
N LEU A 34 5.66 10.75 -4.35
CA LEU A 34 5.05 9.60 -5.04
C LEU A 34 6.08 8.84 -5.88
N ARG A 35 6.97 9.55 -6.58
CA ARG A 35 8.08 8.93 -7.32
C ARG A 35 9.05 8.21 -6.41
N LEU A 36 9.34 8.77 -5.23
CA LEU A 36 10.14 8.09 -4.21
C LEU A 36 9.44 6.81 -3.76
N LEU A 37 8.13 6.84 -3.48
CA LEU A 37 7.36 5.63 -3.14
C LEU A 37 7.34 4.57 -4.25
N ASP A 38 7.40 4.98 -5.52
CA ASP A 38 7.55 4.08 -6.68
C ASP A 38 8.96 3.44 -6.73
N GLU A 39 10.00 4.11 -6.24
CA GLU A 39 11.38 3.59 -6.16
C GLU A 39 11.59 2.63 -4.97
N ILE A 40 10.69 2.64 -3.99
CA ILE A 40 10.77 1.72 -2.85
C ILE A 40 10.43 0.29 -3.33
N ASP A 41 11.32 -0.67 -3.06
CA ASP A 41 11.15 -2.12 -3.28
C ASP A 41 10.07 -2.77 -2.37
N TYR A 42 9.01 -2.05 -2.01
CA TYR A 42 7.87 -2.54 -1.24
C TYR A 42 6.60 -2.24 -2.00
N GLY A 43 5.74 -3.23 -2.25
CA GLY A 43 4.42 -2.97 -2.82
C GLY A 43 3.61 -2.17 -1.81
N LEU A 44 3.14 -0.98 -2.18
CA LEU A 44 2.30 -0.09 -1.37
C LEU A 44 0.94 0.08 -2.02
N VAL A 45 -0.15 -0.34 -1.37
CA VAL A 45 -1.53 -0.05 -1.81
C VAL A 45 -2.25 0.75 -0.76
N LEU A 46 -2.68 1.94 -1.10
CA LEU A 46 -3.32 2.92 -0.26
C LEU A 46 -4.85 2.85 -0.48
N VAL A 47 -5.63 2.36 0.50
CA VAL A 47 -7.08 2.09 0.40
C VAL A 47 -7.97 3.00 1.27
N ALA A 48 -9.17 3.33 0.83
CA ALA A 48 -10.16 4.06 1.63
C ALA A 48 -10.90 3.13 2.62
N ALA A 49 -11.80 3.69 3.42
CA ALA A 49 -12.51 2.94 4.46
C ALA A 49 -13.51 1.92 3.96
N ASP A 50 -13.94 2.10 2.73
CA ASP A 50 -14.75 1.16 1.97
C ASP A 50 -13.90 0.10 1.25
N GLY A 51 -12.57 0.13 1.41
CA GLY A 51 -11.65 -0.79 0.75
C GLY A 51 -11.30 -0.42 -0.70
N ARG A 52 -11.71 0.76 -1.18
CA ARG A 52 -11.31 1.27 -2.50
C ARG A 52 -9.83 1.63 -2.55
N ILE A 53 -9.13 1.27 -3.61
CA ILE A 53 -7.74 1.64 -3.83
C ILE A 53 -7.67 3.08 -4.30
N CYS A 54 -7.08 3.96 -3.49
CA CYS A 54 -6.83 5.35 -3.84
C CYS A 54 -5.46 5.54 -4.52
N HIS A 55 -4.46 4.76 -4.14
CA HIS A 55 -3.15 4.80 -4.77
C HIS A 55 -2.46 3.44 -4.66
N ALA A 56 -1.68 3.07 -5.65
CA ALA A 56 -0.80 1.92 -5.57
C ALA A 56 0.51 2.25 -6.26
N ASN A 57 1.64 1.97 -5.61
CA ASN A 57 2.94 2.15 -6.24
C ASN A 57 3.18 1.11 -7.34
N HIS A 58 4.27 1.23 -8.08
CA HIS A 58 4.59 0.42 -9.24
C HIS A 58 4.63 -1.07 -8.87
N LEU A 59 5.32 -1.42 -7.78
CA LEU A 59 5.43 -2.80 -7.33
C LEU A 59 4.07 -3.38 -6.89
N ALA A 60 3.26 -2.62 -6.15
CA ALA A 60 1.92 -3.05 -5.79
C ALA A 60 1.00 -3.22 -7.00
N ARG A 61 1.08 -2.33 -7.98
CA ARG A 61 0.33 -2.46 -9.24
C ARG A 61 0.72 -3.73 -9.98
N HIS A 62 2.00 -4.06 -10.01
CA HIS A 62 2.50 -5.29 -10.62
C HIS A 62 1.98 -6.55 -9.90
N GLU A 63 1.97 -6.54 -8.56
CA GLU A 63 1.43 -7.65 -7.76
C GLU A 63 -0.09 -7.79 -7.89
N LEU A 64 -0.83 -6.67 -7.88
CA LEU A 64 -2.28 -6.66 -8.11
C LEU A 64 -2.63 -7.15 -9.52
N ALA A 65 -1.83 -6.80 -10.53
CA ALA A 65 -1.98 -7.29 -11.90
C ALA A 65 -1.72 -8.80 -12.02
N SER A 66 -0.84 -9.34 -11.17
CA SER A 66 -0.57 -10.78 -11.11
C SER A 66 -1.74 -11.57 -10.50
N ALA A 67 -2.64 -10.92 -9.75
CA ALA A 67 -3.89 -11.47 -9.20
C ALA A 67 -3.75 -12.80 -8.45
N ARG A 68 -2.57 -13.10 -7.88
CA ARG A 68 -2.27 -14.40 -7.27
C ARG A 68 -2.92 -14.60 -5.90
N LEU A 69 -2.96 -13.54 -5.10
CA LEU A 69 -3.45 -13.55 -3.71
C LEU A 69 -4.38 -12.37 -3.42
N ILE A 70 -4.08 -11.24 -4.02
CA ILE A 70 -4.86 -10.00 -3.97
C ILE A 70 -5.09 -9.54 -5.40
N ALA A 71 -6.30 -9.07 -5.65
CA ALA A 71 -6.75 -8.52 -6.92
C ALA A 71 -7.57 -7.26 -6.66
N THR A 72 -7.87 -6.53 -7.73
CA THR A 72 -8.76 -5.37 -7.68
C THR A 72 -10.05 -5.69 -8.43
N TYR A 73 -11.20 -5.43 -7.81
CA TYR A 73 -12.50 -5.54 -8.43
C TYR A 73 -13.32 -4.28 -8.12
N ASP A 74 -13.80 -3.59 -9.16
CA ASP A 74 -14.55 -2.34 -9.03
C ASP A 74 -13.82 -1.31 -8.15
N GLU A 75 -12.51 -1.14 -8.40
CA GLU A 75 -11.59 -0.30 -7.61
C GLU A 75 -11.37 -0.76 -6.15
N CYS A 76 -12.06 -1.79 -5.66
CA CYS A 76 -11.90 -2.34 -4.33
C CYS A 76 -10.85 -3.45 -4.30
N ILE A 77 -10.07 -3.50 -3.23
CA ILE A 77 -9.16 -4.62 -3.01
C ILE A 77 -9.91 -5.86 -2.55
N ILE A 78 -9.67 -6.98 -3.24
CA ILE A 78 -10.25 -8.29 -2.92
C ILE A 78 -9.16 -9.35 -2.85
N GLY A 79 -9.41 -10.43 -2.10
CA GLY A 79 -8.57 -11.62 -2.13
C GLY A 79 -8.93 -12.53 -3.29
N CYS A 80 -8.04 -13.45 -3.66
CA CYS A 80 -8.33 -14.47 -4.69
C CYS A 80 -9.39 -15.50 -4.26
N SER A 81 -9.77 -15.52 -2.97
CA SER A 81 -10.86 -16.34 -2.42
C SER A 81 -11.77 -15.49 -1.54
N ALA A 82 -12.99 -15.99 -1.31
CA ALA A 82 -13.95 -15.34 -0.40
C ALA A 82 -13.40 -15.24 1.04
N GLU A 83 -12.65 -16.25 1.48
CA GLU A 83 -12.02 -16.26 2.80
C GLU A 83 -10.94 -15.17 2.94
N LEU A 84 -10.06 -15.05 1.94
CA LEU A 84 -9.03 -14.00 1.94
C LEU A 84 -9.63 -12.61 1.83
N THR A 85 -10.70 -12.47 1.04
CA THR A 85 -11.46 -11.22 0.95
C THR A 85 -12.04 -10.83 2.30
N ALA A 86 -12.65 -11.76 3.03
CA ALA A 86 -13.16 -11.50 4.38
C ALA A 86 -12.05 -11.13 5.36
N GLN A 87 -10.88 -11.78 5.29
CA GLN A 87 -9.73 -11.45 6.13
C GLN A 87 -9.18 -10.04 5.85
N LEU A 88 -9.09 -9.66 4.57
CA LEU A 88 -8.69 -8.31 4.14
C LEU A 88 -9.67 -7.26 4.66
N GLN A 89 -10.96 -7.44 4.42
CA GLN A 89 -12.00 -6.50 4.85
C GLN A 89 -12.01 -6.31 6.37
N ALA A 90 -11.93 -7.41 7.14
CA ALA A 90 -11.87 -7.34 8.60
C ALA A 90 -10.59 -6.63 9.10
N ALA A 91 -9.47 -6.76 8.38
CA ALA A 91 -8.25 -6.05 8.73
C ALA A 91 -8.31 -4.56 8.36
N ILE A 92 -8.92 -4.22 7.22
CA ILE A 92 -9.16 -2.83 6.81
C ILE A 92 -10.02 -2.16 7.89
N GLU A 93 -11.13 -2.77 8.27
CA GLU A 93 -11.99 -2.27 9.36
C GLU A 93 -11.22 -2.11 10.69
N GLY A 94 -10.38 -3.07 11.05
CA GLY A 94 -9.50 -2.97 12.21
C GLY A 94 -8.49 -1.81 12.11
N ALA A 95 -7.95 -1.54 10.92
CA ALA A 95 -7.09 -0.39 10.66
C ALA A 95 -7.89 0.93 10.74
N HIS A 96 -9.15 0.98 10.32
CA HIS A 96 -9.99 2.16 10.55
C HIS A 96 -10.16 2.48 12.04
N GLN A 97 -10.14 1.46 12.90
CA GLN A 97 -10.15 1.63 14.36
C GLN A 97 -8.76 2.01 14.94
N GLY A 98 -7.77 2.31 14.10
CA GLY A 98 -6.41 2.68 14.51
C GLY A 98 -5.52 1.49 14.87
N ARG A 99 -5.92 0.24 14.56
CA ARG A 99 -5.13 -0.96 14.87
C ARG A 99 -4.25 -1.34 13.70
N ARG A 100 -2.94 -1.44 13.96
CA ARG A 100 -1.99 -2.05 13.02
C ARG A 100 -2.17 -3.56 13.06
N LYS A 101 -2.29 -4.18 11.89
CA LYS A 101 -2.44 -5.64 11.79
C LYS A 101 -1.53 -6.19 10.71
N LEU A 102 -0.82 -7.26 11.03
CA LEU A 102 -0.07 -8.04 10.06
C LEU A 102 -0.91 -9.26 9.69
N LEU A 103 -1.28 -9.36 8.41
CA LEU A 103 -1.92 -10.53 7.82
C LEU A 103 -0.89 -11.36 7.07
N TYR A 104 -1.11 -12.65 7.01
CA TYR A 104 -0.38 -13.56 6.14
C TYR A 104 -1.39 -14.18 5.18
N LEU A 105 -1.49 -13.62 3.98
CA LEU A 105 -2.41 -14.11 2.96
C LEU A 105 -1.75 -15.33 2.30
N ALA A 106 -2.33 -16.51 2.50
CA ALA A 106 -1.83 -17.74 1.91
C ALA A 106 -2.88 -18.41 1.02
N HIS A 107 -2.51 -18.75 -0.20
CA HIS A 107 -3.34 -19.52 -1.12
C HIS A 107 -2.48 -20.30 -2.12
N GLY A 108 -2.81 -21.57 -2.35
CA GLY A 108 -2.17 -22.37 -3.40
C GLY A 108 -0.64 -22.49 -3.31
N GLY A 109 -0.06 -22.38 -2.11
CA GLY A 109 1.40 -22.42 -1.89
C GLY A 109 2.10 -21.07 -1.98
N HIS A 110 1.39 -19.99 -2.34
CA HIS A 110 1.89 -18.62 -2.23
C HIS A 110 1.54 -18.06 -0.85
N ASN A 111 2.48 -17.34 -0.24
CA ASN A 111 2.27 -16.62 1.02
C ASN A 111 2.72 -15.17 0.83
N LEU A 112 1.85 -14.23 1.17
CA LEU A 112 2.09 -12.80 1.08
C LEU A 112 1.84 -12.18 2.45
N PRO A 113 2.90 -11.80 3.18
CA PRO A 113 2.72 -11.00 4.38
C PRO A 113 2.23 -9.61 3.98
N VAL A 114 1.12 -9.18 4.55
CA VAL A 114 0.47 -7.89 4.29
C VAL A 114 0.30 -7.14 5.61
N ALA A 115 1.04 -6.06 5.77
CA ALA A 115 0.83 -5.15 6.89
C ALA A 115 -0.22 -4.10 6.54
N LEU A 116 -1.24 -3.96 7.37
CA LEU A 116 -2.22 -2.88 7.31
C LEU A 116 -1.88 -1.86 8.38
N ILE A 117 -1.57 -0.65 7.91
CA ILE A 117 -1.17 0.47 8.75
C ILE A 117 -2.25 1.56 8.67
N PRO A 118 -2.85 1.93 9.81
CA PRO A 118 -3.77 3.05 9.86
C PRO A 118 -3.00 4.34 9.62
N LEU A 119 -3.47 5.14 8.66
CA LEU A 119 -2.91 6.47 8.36
C LEU A 119 -3.76 7.61 8.92
N ALA A 120 -4.94 7.29 9.47
CA ALA A 120 -5.69 8.25 10.29
C ALA A 120 -4.91 8.52 11.58
N HIS A 121 -4.42 9.75 11.72
CA HIS A 121 -3.98 10.25 13.02
C HIS A 121 -5.22 10.44 13.92
N PRO A 122 -5.19 10.03 15.19
CA PRO A 122 -6.20 10.44 16.19
C PRO A 122 -6.15 11.95 16.53
N LEU A 123 -5.51 12.78 15.71
CA LEU A 123 -5.35 14.23 15.90
C LEU A 123 -6.13 15.08 14.89
N GLU A 124 -6.80 14.50 13.90
CA GLU A 124 -7.80 15.20 13.05
C GLU A 124 -9.22 14.99 13.60
N GLY A 125 -9.37 15.21 14.89
CA GLY A 125 -10.63 15.11 15.63
C GLY A 125 -10.80 16.27 16.60
N ASP A 126 -10.52 17.49 16.15
CA ASP A 126 -11.01 18.71 16.82
C ASP A 126 -11.19 19.83 15.78
N ALA A 127 -12.44 20.02 15.36
CA ALA A 127 -13.03 21.28 14.90
C ALA A 127 -14.56 21.13 14.86
#